data_AF-A0A931JWF0-F1
#
_entry.id   AF-A0A931JWF0-F1
#
_cell.length_a   1.000
_cell.length_b   1.000
_cell.length_c   1.000
_cell.angle_alpha   90.00
_cell.angle_beta   90.00
_cell.angle_gamma   90.00
#
_symmetry.space_group_name_H-M   'P 1'
#
loop_
_entity.id
_entity.type
_entity.pdbx_description
1 polymer ?
#
loop_
_entity_poly.entity_id
_entity_poly.type
_entity_poly.pdbx_seq_one_letter_code
_entity_poly.pdbx_strand_id
1 'polypeptide(L)'
;MNAPPDAIAPARNCDNCGYSLAGLAPGAPCPECGFVATPGQDVPMLHQMPPEYLRTLLRGLNTMNHWSGTVVLIGVAAIAILGGFSGGLFSSLPIPFLNLGAGAAALIGLSIGAYIFASPYPPMARVYAPELARKWLRRSVVSVWVCSAGLGGLFAVSPLAGPGWSTFITVLQVGAGVVLVLSLLVVSATLMDYTAWLAARVPDDTLAKYAGKAAWALPLLVLCTCGGGAFAIFGAGYISWRLRDHIVKALAIAEQAAARNTSLPGESGATT
;
A
#
# COMPACT_ATOMS: atom_id res chain seq x y z
N MET A 1 19.31 -13.28 30.65
CA MET A 1 19.85 -12.03 30.06
C MET A 1 19.11 -10.89 30.74
N ASN A 2 19.77 -10.17 31.63
CA ASN A 2 19.17 -9.05 32.35
C ASN A 2 19.06 -7.85 31.39
N ALA A 3 17.87 -7.27 31.29
CA ALA A 3 17.67 -6.06 30.50
C ALA A 3 18.58 -4.93 31.04
N PRO A 4 19.21 -4.13 30.17
CA PRO A 4 20.04 -3.01 30.63
C PRO A 4 19.21 -2.06 31.51
N PRO A 5 19.75 -1.61 32.65
CA PRO A 5 19.05 -0.69 33.55
C PRO A 5 18.81 0.66 32.87
N ASP A 6 17.54 1.08 32.90
CA ASP A 6 17.08 2.47 32.94
C ASP A 6 17.44 3.39 31.77
N ALA A 7 17.08 2.96 30.55
CA ALA A 7 16.82 3.95 29.50
C ALA A 7 15.57 4.75 29.89
N ILE A 8 15.78 5.94 30.47
CA ILE A 8 14.71 6.92 30.74
C ILE A 8 13.94 7.11 29.44
N ALA A 9 12.67 6.70 29.42
CA ALA A 9 11.82 6.88 28.26
C ALA A 9 11.76 8.38 27.91
N PRO A 10 11.80 8.76 26.62
CA PRO A 10 11.69 10.16 26.23
C PRO A 10 10.43 10.77 26.84
N ALA A 11 10.53 12.03 27.28
CA ALA A 11 9.43 12.76 27.89
C ALA A 11 8.18 12.67 27.01
N ARG A 12 7.16 11.95 27.48
CA ARG A 12 5.83 11.85 26.85
C ARG A 12 4.80 12.35 27.83
N ASN A 13 3.72 12.94 27.35
CA ASN A 13 2.59 13.32 28.20
C ASN A 13 1.54 12.21 28.19
N CYS A 14 0.74 12.12 29.25
CA CYS A 14 -0.38 11.20 29.34
C CYS A 14 -1.47 11.60 28.35
N ASP A 15 -1.91 10.67 27.51
CA ASP A 15 -2.94 10.94 26.49
C ASP A 15 -4.31 11.32 27.08
N ASN A 16 -4.58 10.96 28.33
CA ASN A 16 -5.86 11.24 28.98
C ASN A 16 -5.90 12.62 29.67
N CYS A 17 -4.85 12.98 30.40
CA CYS A 17 -4.84 14.18 31.24
C CYS A 17 -3.73 15.19 30.92
N GLY A 18 -2.81 14.87 30.01
CA GLY A 18 -1.71 15.75 29.63
C GLY A 18 -0.52 15.77 30.61
N TYR A 19 -0.56 15.03 31.72
CA TYR A 19 0.53 14.98 32.70
C TYR A 19 1.83 14.40 32.11
N SER A 20 2.98 15.00 32.41
CA SER A 20 4.28 14.50 31.95
C SER A 20 4.62 13.15 32.59
N LEU A 21 4.81 12.13 31.75
CA LEU A 21 5.26 10.80 32.14
C LEU A 21 6.79 10.66 32.10
N ALA A 22 7.52 11.78 32.04
CA ALA A 22 8.98 11.76 32.12
C ALA A 22 9.43 11.14 33.45
N GLY A 23 10.32 10.15 33.38
CA GLY A 23 10.84 9.45 34.57
C GLY A 23 9.95 8.33 35.10
N LEU A 24 8.77 8.09 34.51
CA LEU A 24 7.98 6.89 34.82
C LEU A 24 8.46 5.68 34.02
N ALA A 25 8.44 4.51 34.67
CA ALA A 25 8.72 3.25 33.99
C ALA A 25 7.72 3.03 32.82
N PRO A 26 8.16 2.47 31.68
CA PRO A 26 7.26 2.14 30.57
C PRO A 26 6.10 1.27 31.05
N GLY A 27 4.86 1.70 30.79
CA GLY A 27 3.64 1.00 31.21
C GLY A 27 3.18 1.29 32.65
N ALA A 28 3.87 2.16 33.40
CA ALA A 28 3.35 2.61 34.69
C ALA A 28 2.04 3.43 34.51
N PRO A 29 1.06 3.31 35.44
CA PRO A 29 -0.13 4.16 35.43
C PRO A 29 0.24 5.63 35.59
N CYS A 30 -0.45 6.50 34.87
CA CYS A 30 -0.35 7.93 35.08
C CYS A 30 -0.74 8.27 36.54
N PRO A 31 0.09 9.02 37.29
CA PRO A 31 -0.18 9.30 38.70
C PRO A 31 -1.41 10.20 38.89
N GLU A 32 -1.72 11.05 37.92
CA GLU A 32 -2.87 11.98 38.01
C GLU A 32 -4.23 11.32 37.74
N CYS A 33 -4.31 10.46 36.73
CA CYS A 33 -5.60 9.94 36.25
C CYS A 33 -5.72 8.41 36.30
N GLY A 34 -4.67 7.71 36.75
CA GLY A 34 -4.61 6.24 36.77
C GLY A 34 -4.54 5.56 35.41
N PHE A 35 -4.49 6.32 34.30
CA PHE A 35 -4.44 5.75 32.95
C PHE A 35 -3.14 4.96 32.74
N VAL A 36 -3.26 3.66 32.55
CA VAL A 36 -2.15 2.78 32.20
C VAL A 36 -1.97 2.85 30.68
N ALA A 37 -0.90 3.50 30.23
CA ALA A 37 -0.53 3.44 28.83
C ALA A 37 -0.14 2.00 28.49
N THR A 38 -1.07 1.24 27.92
CA THR A 38 -0.83 -0.16 27.57
C THR A 38 0.34 -0.21 26.59
N PRO A 39 1.40 -1.00 26.85
CA PRO A 39 2.49 -1.17 25.89
C PRO A 39 1.90 -1.59 24.53
N GLY A 40 2.00 -0.74 23.51
CA GLY A 40 1.38 -0.96 22.20
C GLY A 40 0.19 -0.04 21.85
N GLN A 41 -0.28 0.77 22.80
CA GLN A 41 -1.34 1.77 22.57
C GLN A 41 -0.79 3.13 22.08
N ASP A 42 0.54 3.31 22.05
CA ASP A 42 1.26 4.50 21.54
C ASP A 42 1.16 4.67 20.02
N VAL A 43 0.28 3.91 19.36
CA VAL A 43 0.01 4.07 17.95
C VAL A 43 -1.13 5.09 17.81
N PRO A 44 -0.87 6.30 17.30
CA PRO A 44 -1.93 7.27 17.13
C PRO A 44 -2.93 6.79 16.11
N MET A 45 -4.19 7.08 16.44
CA MET A 45 -5.32 6.83 15.58
C MET A 45 -5.19 7.64 14.29
N LEU A 46 -5.84 7.18 13.22
CA LEU A 46 -5.71 7.79 11.89
C LEU A 46 -6.04 9.30 11.89
N HIS A 47 -7.01 9.75 12.70
CA HIS A 47 -7.42 11.16 12.81
C HIS A 47 -6.44 12.03 13.61
N GLN A 48 -5.50 11.43 14.36
CA GLN A 48 -4.45 12.14 15.07
C GLN A 48 -3.19 12.31 14.20
N MET A 49 -3.18 11.73 12.99
CA MET A 49 -2.08 11.89 12.05
C MET A 49 -2.11 13.27 11.39
N PRO A 50 -0.93 13.82 11.05
CA PRO A 50 -0.84 15.11 10.39
C PRO A 50 -1.54 15.09 9.02
N PRO A 51 -2.23 16.19 8.66
CA PRO A 51 -3.06 16.23 7.44
C PRO A 51 -2.22 16.03 6.17
N GLU A 52 -0.95 16.44 6.14
CA GLU A 52 -0.05 16.22 5.00
C GLU A 52 0.18 14.73 4.73
N TYR A 53 0.27 13.92 5.79
CA TYR A 53 0.45 12.49 5.67
C TYR A 53 -0.82 11.81 5.15
N LEU A 54 -1.98 12.18 5.72
CA LEU A 54 -3.28 11.67 5.27
C LEU A 54 -3.53 12.01 3.79
N ARG A 55 -3.17 13.21 3.33
CA ARG A 55 -3.21 13.58 1.90
C ARG A 55 -2.30 12.69 1.04
N THR A 56 -1.11 12.35 1.53
CA THR A 56 -0.19 11.43 0.83
C THR A 56 -0.79 10.03 0.71
N LEU A 57 -1.38 9.49 1.79
CA LEU A 57 -2.08 8.21 1.77
C LEU A 57 -3.27 8.22 0.79
N LEU A 58 -4.07 9.28 0.80
CA LEU A 58 -5.19 9.44 -0.14
C LEU A 58 -4.74 9.51 -1.59
N ARG A 59 -3.65 10.22 -1.90
CA ARG A 59 -3.08 10.25 -3.25
C ARG A 59 -2.70 8.85 -3.71
N GLY A 60 -1.98 8.09 -2.87
CA GLY A 60 -1.61 6.71 -3.19
C GLY A 60 -2.82 5.82 -3.44
N LEU A 61 -3.83 5.85 -2.56
CA LEU A 61 -5.06 5.07 -2.72
C LEU A 61 -5.89 5.48 -3.94
N ASN A 62 -6.02 6.78 -4.21
CA ASN A 62 -6.73 7.27 -5.40
C ASN A 62 -6.04 6.79 -6.68
N THR A 63 -4.70 6.86 -6.73
CA THR A 63 -3.92 6.35 -7.85
C THR A 63 -4.12 4.84 -8.02
N MET A 64 -4.05 4.06 -6.92
CA MET A 64 -4.30 2.62 -6.98
C MET A 64 -5.70 2.29 -7.50
N ASN A 65 -6.74 2.96 -6.97
CA ASN A 65 -8.13 2.73 -7.36
C ASN A 65 -8.37 3.06 -8.83
N HIS A 66 -7.82 4.17 -9.31
CA HIS A 66 -7.94 4.57 -10.72
C HIS A 66 -7.31 3.51 -11.64
N TRP A 67 -6.06 3.11 -11.37
CA TRP A 67 -5.37 2.12 -12.19
C TRP A 67 -5.97 0.72 -12.06
N SER A 68 -6.48 0.31 -10.90
CA SER A 68 -7.22 -0.95 -10.77
C SER A 68 -8.47 -0.98 -11.66
N GLY A 69 -9.19 0.15 -11.75
CA GLY A 69 -10.33 0.29 -12.66
C GLY A 69 -9.88 0.17 -14.12
N THR A 70 -8.78 0.81 -14.50
CA THR A 70 -8.18 0.70 -15.83
C THR A 70 -7.78 -0.73 -16.18
N VAL A 71 -7.15 -1.48 -15.27
CA VAL A 71 -6.79 -2.90 -15.48
C VAL A 71 -8.03 -3.74 -15.75
N VAL A 72 -9.08 -3.58 -14.95
CA VAL A 72 -10.35 -4.31 -15.13
C VAL A 72 -10.96 -3.99 -16.50
N LEU A 73 -10.97 -2.71 -16.89
CA LEU A 73 -11.55 -2.26 -18.15
C LEU A 73 -10.76 -2.80 -19.36
N ILE A 74 -9.42 -2.77 -19.31
CA ILE A 74 -8.55 -3.40 -20.31
C ILE A 74 -8.81 -4.92 -20.37
N GLY A 75 -8.93 -5.59 -19.22
CA GLY A 75 -9.19 -7.03 -19.15
C GLY A 75 -10.53 -7.41 -19.78
N VAL A 76 -11.60 -6.66 -19.47
CA VAL A 76 -12.94 -6.86 -20.06
C VAL A 76 -12.90 -6.61 -21.57
N ALA A 77 -12.24 -5.53 -22.01
CA ALA A 77 -12.08 -5.24 -23.43
C ALA A 77 -11.31 -6.36 -24.15
N ALA A 78 -10.24 -6.87 -23.55
CA ALA A 78 -9.46 -7.98 -24.10
C ALA A 78 -10.30 -9.26 -24.20
N ILE A 79 -11.11 -9.60 -23.20
CA ILE A 79 -12.02 -10.75 -23.24
C ILE A 79 -13.09 -10.57 -24.32
N ALA A 80 -13.69 -9.38 -24.45
CA ALA A 80 -14.69 -9.09 -25.47
C ALA A 80 -14.11 -9.18 -26.88
N ILE A 81 -12.89 -8.68 -27.09
CA ILE A 81 -12.16 -8.80 -28.36
C ILE A 81 -11.79 -10.27 -28.63
N LEU A 82 -11.38 -11.05 -27.64
CA LEU A 82 -11.06 -12.46 -27.86
C LEU A 82 -12.32 -13.32 -28.11
N GLY A 83 -13.40 -13.06 -27.38
CA GLY A 83 -14.66 -13.81 -27.44
C GLY A 83 -15.57 -13.45 -28.62
N GLY A 84 -15.54 -12.20 -29.08
CA GLY A 84 -16.32 -11.76 -30.24
C GLY A 84 -15.69 -12.08 -31.60
N PHE A 85 -14.44 -12.55 -31.63
CA PHE A 85 -13.60 -12.61 -32.84
C PHE A 85 -13.23 -14.02 -33.30
N SER A 86 -14.05 -15.03 -33.01
CA SER A 86 -13.93 -16.35 -33.67
C SER A 86 -14.23 -16.32 -35.20
N GLY A 87 -14.48 -15.13 -35.78
CA GLY A 87 -14.88 -14.90 -37.18
C GLY A 87 -13.86 -14.23 -38.12
N GLY A 88 -12.55 -14.35 -37.87
CA GLY A 88 -11.52 -14.31 -38.93
C GLY A 88 -10.97 -12.97 -39.46
N LEU A 89 -11.55 -11.79 -39.16
CA LEU A 89 -11.17 -10.53 -39.82
C LEU A 89 -9.94 -9.78 -39.23
N PHE A 90 -9.42 -10.17 -38.07
CA PHE A 90 -8.39 -9.38 -37.35
C PHE A 90 -7.17 -10.18 -36.85
N SER A 91 -6.96 -11.38 -37.37
CA SER A 91 -5.80 -12.23 -37.05
C SER A 91 -4.44 -11.62 -37.42
N SER A 92 -4.41 -10.51 -38.16
CA SER A 92 -3.21 -9.80 -38.62
C SER A 92 -2.84 -8.55 -37.80
N LEU A 93 -3.71 -8.07 -36.90
CA LEU A 93 -3.36 -6.93 -36.05
C LEU A 93 -2.45 -7.38 -34.90
N PRO A 94 -1.47 -6.56 -34.46
CA PRO A 94 -0.62 -6.82 -33.31
C PRO A 94 -1.38 -6.64 -31.97
N ILE A 95 -2.62 -7.15 -31.88
CA ILE A 95 -3.48 -7.14 -30.69
C ILE A 95 -2.75 -7.70 -29.45
N PRO A 96 -1.93 -8.77 -29.54
CA PRO A 96 -1.17 -9.25 -28.39
C PRO A 96 -0.20 -8.19 -27.83
N PHE A 97 0.42 -7.38 -28.69
CA PHE A 97 1.36 -6.34 -28.28
C PHE A 97 0.66 -5.15 -27.61
N LEU A 98 -0.50 -4.74 -28.13
CA LEU A 98 -1.31 -3.68 -27.51
C LEU A 98 -1.81 -4.09 -26.13
N ASN A 99 -2.29 -5.32 -25.97
CA ASN A 99 -2.73 -5.84 -24.67
C ASN A 99 -1.57 -5.96 -23.67
N LEU A 100 -0.39 -6.40 -24.13
CA LEU A 100 0.80 -6.48 -23.29
C LEU A 100 1.26 -5.08 -22.83
N GLY A 101 1.33 -4.12 -23.75
CA GLY A 101 1.71 -2.75 -23.44
C GLY A 101 0.74 -2.07 -22.48
N ALA A 102 -0.57 -2.21 -22.73
CA ALA A 102 -1.62 -1.69 -21.86
C ALA A 102 -1.57 -2.35 -20.46
N GLY A 103 -1.38 -3.67 -20.41
CA GLY A 103 -1.22 -4.39 -19.14
C GLY A 103 0.02 -3.94 -18.35
N ALA A 104 1.17 -3.79 -19.01
CA ALA A 104 2.39 -3.30 -18.37
C ALA A 104 2.23 -1.86 -17.85
N ALA A 105 1.64 -0.96 -18.63
CA ALA A 105 1.36 0.41 -18.21
C ALA A 105 0.43 0.46 -16.99
N ALA A 106 -0.61 -0.38 -16.98
CA ALA A 106 -1.55 -0.44 -15.87
C ALA A 106 -0.92 -1.02 -14.60
N LEU A 107 -0.05 -2.03 -14.72
CA LEU A 107 0.74 -2.55 -13.59
C LEU A 107 1.72 -1.51 -13.03
N ILE A 108 2.39 -0.74 -13.90
CA ILE A 108 3.26 0.37 -13.48
C ILE A 108 2.45 1.43 -12.73
N GLY A 109 1.28 1.81 -13.26
CA GLY A 109 0.39 2.77 -12.60
C GLY A 109 -0.09 2.31 -11.22
N LEU A 110 -0.53 1.06 -11.10
CA LEU A 110 -0.94 0.47 -9.82
C LEU A 110 0.22 0.48 -8.80
N SER A 111 1.41 0.12 -9.25
CA SER A 111 2.60 0.04 -8.39
C SER A 111 3.17 1.40 -8.02
N ILE A 112 3.01 2.45 -8.86
CA ILE A 112 3.25 3.84 -8.47
C ILE A 112 2.31 4.23 -7.31
N GLY A 113 1.02 3.90 -7.42
CA GLY A 113 0.06 4.14 -6.33
C GLY A 113 0.46 3.45 -5.03
N ALA A 114 0.86 2.18 -5.10
CA ALA A 114 1.37 1.42 -3.96
C ALA A 114 2.65 2.03 -3.36
N TYR A 115 3.56 2.52 -4.21
CA TYR A 115 4.80 3.18 -3.77
C TYR A 115 4.52 4.49 -3.02
N ILE A 116 3.59 5.31 -3.52
CA ILE A 116 3.14 6.53 -2.87
C ILE A 116 2.45 6.20 -1.54
N PHE A 117 1.53 5.24 -1.54
CA PHE A 117 0.81 4.78 -0.34
C PHE A 117 1.75 4.28 0.76
N ALA A 118 2.85 3.63 0.39
CA ALA A 118 3.87 3.14 1.30
C ALA A 118 4.88 4.21 1.77
N SER A 119 4.65 5.50 1.47
CA SER A 119 5.62 6.54 1.78
C SER A 119 5.77 6.78 3.28
N PRO A 120 7.00 6.81 3.81
CA PRO A 120 7.22 7.10 5.21
C PRO A 120 6.91 8.57 5.50
N TYR A 121 6.28 8.84 6.63
CA TYR A 121 6.22 10.18 7.19
C TYR A 121 7.49 10.42 8.03
N PRO A 122 8.40 11.34 7.62
CA PRO A 122 9.73 11.46 8.25
C PRO A 122 9.70 11.72 9.76
N PRO A 123 8.85 12.63 10.30
CA PRO A 123 8.78 12.88 11.74
C PRO A 123 8.38 11.65 12.57
N MET A 124 7.70 10.70 11.94
CA MET A 124 7.16 9.49 12.58
C MET A 124 7.92 8.23 12.16
N ALA A 125 9.01 8.32 11.40
CA ALA A 125 9.68 7.12 10.88
C ALA A 125 10.21 6.20 11.99
N ARG A 126 10.64 6.76 13.13
CA ARG A 126 11.25 6.00 14.25
C ARG A 126 10.26 5.26 15.15
N VAL A 127 9.02 5.74 15.23
CA VAL A 127 8.00 5.20 16.16
C VAL A 127 7.12 4.14 15.50
N TYR A 128 7.13 4.06 14.16
CA TYR A 128 6.15 3.27 13.41
C TYR A 128 6.78 2.06 12.72
N ALA A 129 6.57 0.87 13.27
CA ALA A 129 6.63 -0.38 12.52
C ALA A 129 5.28 -0.64 11.81
N PRO A 130 5.23 -1.28 10.63
CA PRO A 130 6.27 -2.11 10.03
C PRO A 130 7.16 -1.36 9.02
N GLU A 131 8.35 -0.93 9.44
CA GLU A 131 9.39 -0.51 8.49
C GLU A 131 9.70 -1.61 7.48
N LEU A 132 9.68 -2.87 7.92
CA LEU A 132 9.96 -4.04 7.08
C LEU A 132 8.95 -4.15 5.93
N ALA A 133 7.64 -4.13 6.21
CA ALA A 133 6.62 -4.24 5.15
C ALA A 133 6.77 -3.11 4.12
N ARG A 134 7.02 -1.87 4.55
CA ARG A 134 7.24 -0.73 3.64
C ARG A 134 8.51 -0.89 2.81
N LYS A 135 9.62 -1.30 3.42
CA LYS A 135 10.91 -1.55 2.73
C LYS A 135 10.76 -2.66 1.68
N TRP A 136 10.09 -3.76 2.04
CA TRP A 136 9.84 -4.88 1.12
C TRP A 136 8.87 -4.51 0.00
N LEU A 137 7.78 -3.79 0.31
CA LEU A 137 6.82 -3.32 -0.69
C LEU A 137 7.50 -2.45 -1.74
N ARG A 138 8.32 -1.47 -1.32
CA ARG A 138 9.06 -0.58 -2.24
C ARG A 138 10.06 -1.34 -3.11
N ARG A 139 10.86 -2.25 -2.52
CA ARG A 139 11.81 -3.08 -3.28
C ARG A 139 11.11 -3.97 -4.30
N SER A 140 9.97 -4.55 -3.92
CA SER A 140 9.20 -5.44 -4.78
C SER A 140 8.52 -4.66 -5.92
N VAL A 141 8.03 -3.45 -5.67
CA VAL A 141 7.54 -2.54 -6.72
C VAL A 141 8.62 -2.22 -7.75
N VAL A 142 9.84 -1.90 -7.31
CA VAL A 142 10.97 -1.66 -8.23
C VAL A 142 11.29 -2.92 -9.04
N SER A 143 11.26 -4.09 -8.41
CA SER A 143 11.42 -5.36 -9.14
C SER A 143 10.32 -5.57 -10.18
N VAL A 144 9.05 -5.27 -9.87
CA VAL A 144 7.95 -5.31 -10.84
C VAL A 144 8.25 -4.40 -12.03
N TRP A 145 8.69 -3.15 -11.81
CA TRP A 145 9.04 -2.23 -12.90
C TRP A 145 10.15 -2.76 -13.80
N VAL A 146 11.25 -3.24 -13.21
CA VAL A 146 12.40 -3.77 -13.96
C VAL A 146 11.99 -5.02 -14.75
N CYS A 147 11.25 -5.95 -14.13
CA CYS A 147 10.80 -7.16 -14.79
C CYS A 147 9.76 -6.87 -15.89
N SER A 148 8.81 -5.97 -15.67
CA SER A 148 7.83 -5.57 -16.69
C SER A 148 8.50 -4.87 -17.87
N ALA A 149 9.45 -3.96 -17.63
CA ALA A 149 10.21 -3.30 -18.68
C ALA A 149 11.07 -4.28 -19.47
N GLY A 150 11.80 -5.16 -18.76
CA GLY A 150 12.62 -6.20 -19.38
C GLY A 150 11.79 -7.18 -20.22
N LEU A 151 10.64 -7.62 -19.71
CA LEU A 151 9.73 -8.49 -20.43
C LEU A 151 9.17 -7.79 -21.67
N GLY A 152 8.74 -6.53 -21.55
CA GLY A 152 8.30 -5.72 -22.69
C GLY A 152 9.38 -5.57 -23.76
N GLY A 153 10.63 -5.34 -23.36
CA GLY A 153 11.79 -5.29 -24.26
C GLY A 153 12.03 -6.62 -24.97
N LEU A 154 11.99 -7.75 -24.24
CA LEU A 154 12.13 -9.10 -24.81
C LEU A 154 11.03 -9.40 -25.82
N PHE A 155 9.78 -9.00 -25.56
CA PHE A 155 8.69 -9.15 -26.52
C PHE A 155 8.90 -8.26 -27.76
N ALA A 156 9.39 -7.03 -27.61
CA ALA A 156 9.62 -6.13 -28.72
C ALA A 156 10.74 -6.61 -29.67
N VAL A 157 11.79 -7.25 -29.15
CA VAL A 157 12.89 -7.77 -29.97
C VAL A 157 12.65 -9.19 -30.50
N SER A 158 11.71 -9.94 -29.93
CA SER A 158 11.43 -11.33 -30.31
C SER A 158 11.14 -11.51 -31.81
N PRO A 159 10.37 -10.63 -32.50
CA PRO A 159 10.14 -10.75 -33.94
C PRO A 159 11.40 -10.52 -34.81
N LEU A 160 12.42 -9.86 -34.25
CA LEU A 160 13.69 -9.57 -34.93
C LEU A 160 14.73 -10.68 -34.75
N ALA A 161 14.43 -11.65 -33.88
CA ALA A 161 15.35 -12.72 -33.55
C ALA A 161 15.41 -13.76 -34.68
N GLY A 162 16.63 -14.01 -35.19
CA GLY A 162 16.86 -15.11 -36.12
C GLY A 162 16.60 -16.48 -35.49
N PRO A 163 16.50 -17.56 -36.30
CA PRO A 163 16.15 -18.90 -35.83
C PRO A 163 17.00 -19.44 -34.67
N GLY A 164 18.26 -19.03 -34.56
CA GLY A 164 19.17 -19.46 -33.48
C GLY A 164 18.96 -18.75 -32.13
N TRP A 165 18.23 -17.64 -32.07
CA TRP A 165 18.05 -16.83 -30.86
C TRP A 165 16.67 -16.98 -30.21
N SER A 166 15.70 -17.55 -30.92
CA SER A 166 14.31 -17.67 -30.46
C SER A 166 14.21 -18.45 -29.14
N THR A 167 14.85 -19.62 -29.05
CA THR A 167 14.87 -20.43 -27.83
C THR A 167 15.47 -19.68 -26.65
N PHE A 168 16.57 -18.96 -26.86
CA PHE A 168 17.22 -18.17 -25.82
C PHE A 168 16.30 -17.06 -25.30
N ILE A 169 15.65 -16.31 -26.19
CA ILE A 169 14.70 -15.26 -25.82
C ILE A 169 13.50 -15.83 -25.08
N THR A 170 12.97 -16.98 -25.50
CA THR A 170 11.85 -17.65 -24.80
C THR A 170 12.25 -18.04 -23.37
N VAL A 171 13.45 -18.59 -23.16
CA VAL A 171 13.93 -18.91 -21.81
C VAL A 171 14.03 -17.65 -20.94
N LEU A 172 14.53 -16.54 -21.49
CA LEU A 172 14.57 -15.26 -20.77
C LEU A 172 13.18 -14.71 -20.46
N GLN A 173 12.23 -14.81 -21.40
CA GLN A 173 10.84 -14.39 -21.20
C GLN A 173 10.17 -15.18 -20.07
N VAL A 174 10.34 -16.51 -20.04
CA VAL A 174 9.80 -17.37 -18.98
C VAL A 174 10.45 -17.04 -17.64
N GLY A 175 11.78 -16.91 -17.59
CA GLY A 175 12.49 -16.53 -16.36
C GLY A 175 12.03 -15.18 -15.82
N ALA A 176 11.94 -14.15 -16.68
CA ALA A 176 11.44 -12.83 -16.31
C ALA A 176 9.98 -12.88 -15.85
N GLY A 177 9.14 -13.70 -16.50
CA GLY A 177 7.75 -13.92 -16.12
C GLY A 177 7.61 -14.53 -14.72
N VAL A 178 8.41 -15.55 -14.40
CA VAL A 178 8.43 -16.16 -13.06
C VAL A 178 8.83 -15.14 -11.99
N VAL A 179 9.90 -14.38 -12.22
CA VAL A 179 10.33 -13.34 -11.28
C VAL A 179 9.24 -12.27 -11.12
N LEU A 180 8.60 -11.84 -12.21
CA LEU A 180 7.50 -10.87 -12.16
C LEU A 180 6.33 -11.37 -11.31
N VAL A 181 5.90 -12.63 -11.49
CA VAL A 181 4.83 -13.24 -10.69
C VAL A 181 5.21 -13.27 -9.21
N LEU A 182 6.41 -13.75 -8.88
CA LEU A 182 6.90 -13.76 -7.49
C LEU A 182 6.92 -12.36 -6.88
N SER A 183 7.39 -11.36 -7.62
CA SER A 183 7.40 -9.96 -7.16
C SER A 183 5.98 -9.42 -6.96
N LEU A 184 5.02 -9.78 -7.81
CA LEU A 184 3.61 -9.41 -7.62
C LEU A 184 3.00 -10.06 -6.37
N LEU A 185 3.37 -11.31 -6.04
CA LEU A 185 2.94 -11.96 -4.80
C LEU A 185 3.48 -11.23 -3.58
N VAL A 186 4.76 -10.86 -3.58
CA VAL A 186 5.37 -10.11 -2.48
C VAL A 186 4.75 -8.71 -2.37
N VAL A 187 4.53 -8.01 -3.49
CA VAL A 187 3.81 -6.72 -3.50
C VAL A 187 2.41 -6.89 -2.90
N SER A 188 1.64 -7.88 -3.35
CA SER A 188 0.28 -8.13 -2.86
C SER A 188 0.26 -8.40 -1.35
N ALA A 189 1.12 -9.31 -0.87
CA ALA A 189 1.20 -9.67 0.54
C ALA A 189 1.63 -8.48 1.42
N THR A 190 2.70 -7.78 1.04
CA THR A 190 3.22 -6.64 1.80
C THR A 190 2.30 -5.43 1.77
N LEU A 191 1.62 -5.19 0.65
CA LEU A 191 0.61 -4.15 0.52
C LEU A 191 -0.58 -4.42 1.44
N MET A 192 -1.05 -5.67 1.49
CA MET A 192 -2.20 -6.00 2.32
C MET A 192 -1.85 -6.07 3.81
N ASP A 193 -0.65 -6.54 4.17
CA ASP A 193 -0.14 -6.45 5.55
C ASP A 193 -0.09 -4.98 6.02
N TYR A 194 0.44 -4.09 5.16
CA TYR A 194 0.45 -2.65 5.43
C TYR A 194 -0.97 -2.05 5.50
N THR A 195 -1.87 -2.50 4.64
CA THR A 195 -3.28 -2.07 4.63
C THR A 195 -4.02 -2.54 5.89
N ALA A 196 -3.81 -3.77 6.33
CA ALA A 196 -4.40 -4.33 7.55
C ALA A 196 -3.89 -3.61 8.80
N TRP A 197 -2.58 -3.32 8.83
CA TRP A 197 -2.00 -2.47 9.83
C TRP A 197 -2.66 -1.08 9.86
N LEU A 198 -2.83 -0.43 8.71
CA LEU A 198 -3.46 0.89 8.67
C LEU A 198 -4.95 0.83 9.06
N ALA A 199 -5.66 -0.21 8.64
CA ALA A 199 -7.06 -0.44 8.97
C ALA A 199 -7.29 -0.64 10.47
N ALA A 200 -6.35 -1.22 11.20
CA ALA A 200 -6.42 -1.35 12.66
C ALA A 200 -6.40 0.00 13.41
N ARG A 201 -6.13 1.11 12.73
CA ARG A 201 -6.13 2.48 13.28
C ARG A 201 -7.40 3.27 12.94
N VAL A 202 -8.33 2.62 12.25
CA VAL A 202 -9.66 3.13 11.96
C VAL A 202 -10.61 2.57 13.04
N PRO A 203 -11.56 3.36 13.57
CA PRO A 203 -12.58 2.86 14.51
C PRO A 203 -13.64 2.00 13.77
N ASP A 204 -13.19 0.99 13.03
CA ASP A 204 -14.00 0.04 12.25
C ASP A 204 -13.35 -1.35 12.31
N ASP A 205 -13.69 -2.11 13.36
CA ASP A 205 -13.16 -3.46 13.60
C ASP A 205 -13.43 -4.42 12.43
N THR A 206 -14.50 -4.18 11.67
CA THR A 206 -14.83 -5.03 10.52
C THR A 206 -13.83 -4.83 9.40
N LEU A 207 -13.44 -3.57 9.11
CA LEU A 207 -12.42 -3.27 8.10
C LEU A 207 -11.07 -3.90 8.47
N ALA A 208 -10.65 -3.79 9.74
CA ALA A 208 -9.41 -4.40 10.22
C ALA A 208 -9.41 -5.93 10.06
N LYS A 209 -10.52 -6.60 10.45
CA LYS A 209 -10.68 -8.06 10.28
C LYS A 209 -10.66 -8.48 8.80
N TYR A 210 -11.35 -7.74 7.92
CA TYR A 210 -11.36 -8.03 6.48
C TYR A 210 -10.00 -7.82 5.85
N ALA A 211 -9.32 -6.72 6.15
CA ALA A 211 -7.98 -6.45 5.63
C ALA A 211 -6.97 -7.51 6.09
N GLY A 212 -7.03 -7.95 7.35
CA GLY A 212 -6.17 -9.02 7.87
C GLY A 212 -6.41 -10.38 7.18
N LYS A 213 -7.67 -10.76 6.92
CA LYS A 213 -7.99 -11.98 6.15
C LYS A 213 -7.56 -11.86 4.69
N ALA A 214 -7.78 -10.69 4.08
CA ALA A 214 -7.43 -10.42 2.69
C ALA A 214 -5.90 -10.44 2.46
N ALA A 215 -5.10 -10.12 3.49
CA ALA A 215 -3.64 -10.20 3.41
C ALA A 215 -3.10 -11.59 3.07
N TRP A 216 -3.83 -12.64 3.43
CA TRP A 216 -3.50 -14.02 3.09
C TRP A 216 -4.22 -14.51 1.84
N ALA A 217 -5.48 -14.12 1.64
CA ALA A 217 -6.30 -14.64 0.54
C ALA A 217 -5.92 -14.03 -0.83
N LEU A 218 -5.60 -12.74 -0.88
CA LEU A 218 -5.36 -12.04 -2.16
C LEU A 218 -4.10 -12.52 -2.90
N PRO A 219 -2.94 -12.74 -2.25
CA PRO A 219 -1.77 -13.29 -2.92
C PRO A 219 -2.04 -14.68 -3.51
N LEU A 220 -2.81 -15.53 -2.82
CA LEU A 220 -3.19 -16.85 -3.33
C LEU A 220 -4.11 -16.75 -4.54
N LEU A 221 -5.03 -15.78 -4.56
CA LEU A 221 -5.90 -15.53 -5.71
C LEU A 221 -5.12 -15.07 -6.96
N VAL A 222 -4.00 -14.37 -6.80
CA VAL A 222 -3.11 -14.00 -7.92
C VAL A 222 -2.53 -15.24 -8.61
N LEU A 223 -2.29 -16.33 -7.89
CA LEU A 223 -1.80 -17.60 -8.46
C LEU A 223 -2.88 -18.37 -9.25
N CYS A 224 -4.17 -18.11 -8.99
CA CYS A 224 -5.26 -18.72 -9.74
C CYS A 224 -5.39 -18.03 -11.11
N THR A 225 -4.72 -18.60 -12.12
CA THR A 225 -4.61 -18.05 -13.48
C THR A 225 -5.93 -17.95 -14.25
N CYS A 226 -6.99 -18.66 -13.83
CA CYS A 226 -8.32 -18.61 -14.45
C CYS A 226 -9.28 -17.69 -13.68
N GLY A 227 -9.05 -16.38 -13.73
CA GLY A 227 -9.95 -15.36 -13.17
C GLY A 227 -9.67 -14.94 -11.72
N GLY A 228 -8.79 -15.65 -11.01
CA GLY A 228 -8.40 -15.30 -9.64
C GLY A 228 -7.78 -13.90 -9.54
N GLY A 229 -7.01 -13.49 -10.55
CA GLY A 229 -6.47 -12.13 -10.64
C GLY A 229 -7.53 -11.03 -10.66
N ALA A 230 -8.66 -11.24 -11.36
CA ALA A 230 -9.75 -10.28 -11.37
C ALA A 230 -10.39 -10.15 -9.98
N PHE A 231 -10.69 -11.28 -9.33
CA PHE A 231 -11.21 -11.29 -7.96
C PHE A 231 -10.23 -10.64 -6.98
N ALA A 232 -8.92 -10.84 -7.16
CA ALA A 232 -7.91 -10.19 -6.35
C ALA A 232 -7.94 -8.66 -6.51
N ILE A 233 -8.05 -8.17 -7.75
CA ILE A 233 -8.15 -6.73 -8.03
C ILE A 233 -9.43 -6.15 -7.45
N PHE A 234 -10.58 -6.81 -7.61
CA PHE A 234 -11.85 -6.35 -7.03
C PHE A 234 -11.82 -6.35 -5.49
N GLY A 235 -11.30 -7.41 -4.88
CA GLY A 235 -11.17 -7.50 -3.42
C GLY A 235 -10.25 -6.42 -2.84
N ALA A 236 -9.08 -6.23 -3.47
CA ALA A 236 -8.16 -5.15 -3.09
C ALA A 236 -8.79 -3.77 -3.29
N GLY A 237 -9.46 -3.55 -4.42
CA GLY A 237 -10.15 -2.31 -4.78
C GLY A 237 -11.29 -1.94 -3.81
N TYR A 238 -12.04 -2.95 -3.35
CA TYR A 238 -13.08 -2.75 -2.33
C TYR A 238 -12.50 -2.30 -0.99
N ILE A 239 -11.43 -2.96 -0.52
CA ILE A 239 -10.76 -2.62 0.74
C ILE A 239 -10.15 -1.23 0.66
N SER A 240 -9.46 -0.91 -0.44
CA SER A 240 -8.83 0.41 -0.65
C SER A 240 -9.87 1.53 -0.75
N TRP A 241 -11.01 1.29 -1.41
CA TRP A 241 -12.12 2.25 -1.46
C TRP A 241 -12.70 2.51 -0.06
N ARG A 242 -12.97 1.46 0.73
CA ARG A 242 -13.50 1.62 2.09
C ARG A 242 -12.51 2.32 3.03
N LEU A 243 -11.22 1.99 2.92
CA LEU A 243 -10.17 2.64 3.69
C LEU A 243 -10.02 4.13 3.32
N ARG A 244 -10.13 4.46 2.03
CA ARG A 244 -10.13 5.84 1.54
C ARG A 244 -11.22 6.67 2.21
N ASP A 245 -12.45 6.18 2.30
CA ASP A 245 -13.56 6.92 2.92
C ASP A 245 -13.27 7.26 4.40
N HIS A 246 -12.64 6.35 5.13
CA HIS A 246 -12.21 6.59 6.51
C HIS A 246 -11.05 7.59 6.60
N ILE A 247 -10.08 7.54 5.69
CA ILE A 247 -8.99 8.52 5.63
C ILE A 247 -9.51 9.92 5.29
N VAL A 248 -10.51 10.05 4.40
CA VAL A 248 -11.14 11.35 4.10
C VAL A 248 -11.79 11.94 5.35
N LYS A 249 -12.52 11.13 6.13
CA LYS A 249 -13.12 11.58 7.40
C LYS A 249 -12.04 11.99 8.42
N ALA A 250 -10.99 11.18 8.54
CA ALA A 250 -9.86 11.48 9.43
C ALA A 250 -9.15 12.78 9.04
N LEU A 251 -8.98 13.04 7.74
CA LEU A 251 -8.36 14.27 7.23
C LEU A 251 -9.18 15.51 7.61
N ALA A 252 -10.51 15.46 7.44
CA ALA A 252 -11.37 16.57 7.82
C ALA A 252 -11.27 16.91 9.32
N ILE A 253 -11.21 15.90 10.19
CA ILE A 253 -11.03 16.08 11.64
C ILE A 253 -9.65 16.69 11.94
N ALA A 254 -8.60 16.17 11.31
CA ALA A 254 -7.23 16.66 11.50
C ALA A 254 -7.07 18.13 11.05
N GLU A 255 -7.68 18.52 9.93
CA GLU A 255 -7.67 19.90 9.44
C GLU A 255 -8.42 20.85 10.40
N GLN A 256 -9.56 20.43 10.95
CA GLN A 256 -10.29 21.21 11.96
C GLN A 256 -9.50 21.37 13.26
N ALA A 257 -8.79 20.33 13.68
CA ALA A 257 -7.91 20.39 14.86
C ALA A 257 -6.72 21.35 14.61
N ALA A 258 -6.08 21.27 13.45
CA ALA A 258 -5.00 22.17 13.07
C ALA A 258 -5.46 23.63 13.02
N ALA A 259 -6.62 23.91 12.42
CA ALA A 259 -7.20 25.26 12.34
C ALA A 259 -7.50 25.85 13.73
N ARG A 260 -8.03 25.03 14.66
CA ARG A 260 -8.27 25.46 16.06
C ARG A 260 -6.97 25.87 16.76
N ASN A 261 -5.91 25.07 16.61
CA ASN A 261 -4.61 25.39 17.22
C ASN A 261 -3.99 26.69 16.67
N THR A 262 -4.23 27.01 15.40
CA THR A 262 -3.77 28.29 14.81
C THR A 262 -4.60 29.50 15.24
N SER A 263 -5.83 29.29 15.69
CA SER A 263 -6.76 30.37 16.05
C SER A 263 -6.64 30.84 17.51
N LEU A 264 -5.97 30.08 18.36
CA LEU A 264 -5.71 30.49 19.74
C LEU A 264 -4.63 31.57 19.73
N PRO A 265 -4.95 32.85 20.04
CA PRO A 265 -3.96 33.91 20.09
C PRO A 265 -2.91 33.50 21.12
N GLY A 266 -1.63 33.58 20.74
CA GLY A 266 -0.52 33.06 21.55
C GLY A 266 -0.54 33.62 22.96
N GLU A 267 -1.04 32.84 23.92
CA GLU A 267 -0.84 33.05 25.36
C GLU A 267 0.62 32.76 25.77
N SER A 268 1.55 32.62 24.81
CA SER A 268 2.99 32.47 25.03
C SER A 268 3.68 33.75 25.54
N GLY A 269 2.93 34.75 26.03
CA GLY A 269 3.45 36.05 26.46
C GLY A 269 3.35 36.36 27.97
N ALA A 270 2.74 35.50 28.79
CA ALA A 270 2.45 35.82 30.20
C ALA A 270 3.15 34.89 31.21
N THR A 271 4.48 34.83 31.14
CA THR A 271 5.31 34.41 32.29
C THR A 271 6.48 35.38 32.41
N THR A 272 6.19 36.54 33.00
CA THR A 272 7.16 37.42 33.65
C THR A 272 7.46 36.91 35.05
#